data_AF-A0A6G2X956-F1
#
_entry.id   AF-A0A6G2X956-F1
#
_cell.length_a   1.000
_cell.length_b   1.000
_cell.length_c   1.000
_cell.angle_alpha   90.00
_cell.angle_beta   90.00
_cell.angle_gamma   90.00
#
_symmetry.space_group_name_H-M   'P 1'
#
loop_
_entity.id
_entity.type
_entity.pdbx_description
1 polymer ?
#
loop_
_entity_poly.entity_id
_entity_poly.type
_entity_poly.pdbx_seq_one_letter_code
_entity_poly.pdbx_strand_id
1 'polypeptide(L)'
;MDWRDLSMGIVQQLKDITGDTGQFVAGILSDDISQDEQITFALRLVRLAEHIKQRAESTAGMVVEGGVVDDSSSRRLALSAGAEERTNHPRPAADD
;
A
#
# COMPACT_ATOMS: atom_id res chain seq x y z
N MET A 1 2.91 18.90 -6.62
CA MET A 1 3.87 18.06 -5.89
C MET A 1 3.71 16.64 -6.39
N ASP A 2 4.78 15.95 -6.77
CA ASP A 2 4.69 14.55 -7.22
C ASP A 2 4.27 13.66 -6.03
N TRP A 3 3.51 12.59 -6.29
CA TRP A 3 3.08 11.64 -5.26
C TRP A 3 4.29 10.97 -4.58
N ARG A 4 5.39 10.80 -5.33
CA ARG A 4 6.66 10.29 -4.82
C ARG A 4 7.31 11.28 -3.86
N ASP A 5 7.31 12.56 -4.20
CA ASP A 5 7.82 13.61 -3.32
C ASP A 5 7.01 13.68 -2.02
N LEU A 6 5.69 13.59 -2.11
CA LEU A 6 4.81 13.56 -0.93
C LEU A 6 5.08 12.34 -0.05
N SER A 7 5.21 11.16 -0.66
CA SER A 7 5.48 9.92 0.08
C SER A 7 6.85 9.93 0.74
N MET A 8 7.87 10.43 0.05
CA MET A 8 9.22 10.59 0.61
C MET A 8 9.22 11.62 1.75
N GLY A 9 8.47 12.72 1.60
CA GLY A 9 8.26 13.72 2.65
C GLY A 9 7.62 13.13 3.91
N ILE A 10 6.60 12.29 3.77
CA ILE A 10 5.96 11.57 4.89
C ILE A 10 6.97 10.65 5.60
N VAL A 11 7.75 9.88 4.84
CA VAL A 11 8.76 8.97 5.40
C VAL A 11 9.82 9.76 6.18
N GLN A 12 10.30 10.88 5.63
CA GLN A 12 11.27 11.73 6.31
C GLN A 12 10.70 12.32 7.61
N GLN A 13 9.48 12.83 7.58
CA GLN A 13 8.82 13.36 8.78
C GLN A 13 8.60 12.28 9.86
N LEU A 14 8.19 11.07 9.46
CA LEU A 14 8.07 9.92 10.38
C LEU A 14 9.41 9.60 11.05
N LYS A 15 10.50 9.58 10.27
CA LYS A 15 11.84 9.34 10.79
C LYS A 15 12.23 10.40 11.81
N ASP A 16 12.03 11.68 11.49
CA ASP A 16 12.40 12.79 12.37
C ASP A 16 11.57 12.76 13.66
N ILE A 17 10.25 12.56 13.56
CA ILE A 17 9.36 12.44 14.72
C ILE A 17 9.76 11.24 15.60
N THR A 18 10.06 10.09 14.99
CA THR A 18 10.46 8.89 15.74
C THR A 18 11.79 9.11 16.46
N GLY A 19 12.74 9.82 15.83
CA GLY A 19 14.02 10.19 16.45
C GLY A 19 13.82 11.09 17.68
N ASP A 20 12.89 12.03 17.60
CA ASP A 20 12.67 13.01 18.68
C ASP A 20 11.68 12.52 19.76
N THR A 21 10.90 11.47 19.48
CA THR A 21 9.87 10.93 20.40
C THR A 21 10.47 10.49 21.73
N GLY A 22 11.64 9.85 21.72
CA GLY A 22 12.29 9.39 22.95
C GLY A 22 12.65 10.54 23.88
N GLN A 23 13.22 11.61 23.33
CA GLN A 23 13.57 12.81 24.10
C GLN A 23 12.32 13.57 24.58
N PHE A 24 11.30 13.66 23.73
CA PHE A 24 10.02 14.25 24.11
C PHE A 24 9.38 13.53 25.31
N VAL A 25 9.30 12.19 25.25
CA VAL A 25 8.72 11.38 26.33
C VAL A 25 9.57 11.47 27.60
N ALA A 26 10.89 11.43 27.49
CA ALA A 26 11.78 11.64 28.63
C ALA A 26 11.53 13.00 29.30
N GLY A 27 11.41 14.08 28.50
CA GLY A 27 11.09 15.42 29.01
C GLY A 27 9.75 15.50 29.73
N ILE A 28 8.71 14.81 29.22
CA ILE A 28 7.39 14.73 29.89
C ILE A 28 7.50 13.99 31.23
N LEU A 29 8.21 12.87 31.28
CA LEU A 29 8.34 12.06 32.49
C LEU A 29 9.20 12.73 33.57
N SER A 30 10.14 13.56 33.16
CA SER A 30 11.02 14.32 34.05
C SER A 30 10.48 15.70 34.43
N ASP A 31 9.33 16.12 33.88
CA ASP A 31 8.76 17.48 34.02
C ASP A 31 9.72 18.60 33.56
N ASP A 32 10.64 18.25 32.64
CA ASP A 32 11.71 19.11 32.13
C ASP A 32 11.41 19.69 30.75
N ILE A 33 10.18 19.53 30.25
CA ILE A 33 9.76 19.96 28.92
C ILE A 33 8.88 21.21 28.98
N SER A 34 9.26 22.24 28.23
CA SER A 34 8.49 23.48 28.15
C SER A 34 7.17 23.31 27.40
N GLN A 35 6.23 24.21 27.67
CA GLN A 35 4.96 24.26 26.93
C GLN A 35 5.19 24.44 25.42
N ASP A 36 6.17 25.26 25.02
CA ASP A 36 6.48 25.52 23.61
C ASP A 36 7.00 24.26 22.91
N GLU A 37 7.81 23.44 23.59
CA GLU A 37 8.27 22.15 23.06
C GLU A 37 7.12 21.16 22.91
N GLN A 38 6.17 21.13 23.87
CA GLN A 38 4.94 20.34 23.78
C GLN A 38 4.09 20.73 22.57
N ILE A 39 3.84 22.03 22.41
CA ILE A 39 3.08 22.57 21.27
C ILE A 39 3.80 22.25 19.95
N THR A 40 5.11 22.46 19.91
CA THR A 40 5.91 22.20 18.70
C THR A 40 5.85 20.74 18.29
N PHE A 41 5.98 19.81 19.24
CA PHE A 41 5.88 18.38 18.95
C PHE A 41 4.48 18.00 18.46
N ALA A 42 3.43 18.52 19.10
CA ALA A 42 2.05 18.31 18.66
C ALA A 42 1.80 18.83 17.24
N LEU A 43 2.29 20.03 16.91
CA LEU A 43 2.15 20.60 15.56
C LEU A 43 2.85 19.76 14.49
N ARG A 44 3.99 19.14 14.82
CA ARG A 44 4.68 18.21 13.90
C ARG A 44 3.83 16.97 13.62
N LEU A 45 3.19 16.41 14.65
CA LEU A 45 2.26 15.28 14.48
C LEU A 45 1.05 15.64 13.62
N VAL A 46 0.46 16.83 13.83
CA VAL A 46 -0.67 17.31 13.01
C VAL A 46 -0.26 17.44 11.55
N ARG A 47 0.89 18.07 11.26
CA ARG A 47 1.38 18.21 9.87
C ARG A 47 1.64 16.85 9.21
N LEU A 48 2.20 15.89 9.94
CA LEU A 48 2.37 14.53 9.42
C LEU A 48 1.02 13.90 9.08
N ALA A 49 0.02 14.02 9.96
CA ALA A 49 -1.32 13.50 9.71
C ALA A 49 -1.97 14.14 8.48
N GLU A 50 -1.79 15.46 8.28
CA GLU A 50 -2.27 16.16 7.09
C GLU A 50 -1.64 15.63 5.80
N HIS A 51 -0.32 15.40 5.78
CA HIS A 51 0.34 14.83 4.60
C HIS A 51 -0.11 13.40 4.31
N ILE A 52 -0.29 12.57 5.36
CA ILE A 52 -0.84 11.21 5.19
C ILE A 52 -2.24 11.25 4.61
N LYS A 53 -3.09 12.15 5.11
CA LYS A 53 -4.45 12.37 4.58
C LYS A 53 -4.40 12.79 3.12
N GLN A 54 -3.58 13.77 2.76
CA GLN A 54 -3.41 14.22 1.37
C GLN A 54 -2.97 13.09 0.45
N ARG A 55 -2.03 12.24 0.90
CA ARG A 55 -1.59 11.06 0.16
C ARG A 55 -2.75 10.09 -0.04
N ALA A 56 -3.48 9.77 1.01
CA ALA A 56 -4.61 8.85 0.97
C ALA A 56 -5.70 9.34 -0.01
N GLU A 57 -6.08 10.62 0.08
CA GLU A 57 -7.03 11.27 -0.83
C GLU A 57 -6.53 11.27 -2.28
N SER A 58 -5.23 11.47 -2.50
CA SER A 58 -4.62 11.44 -3.85
C SER A 58 -4.58 10.04 -4.46
N THR A 59 -4.54 8.99 -3.64
CA THR A 59 -4.57 7.58 -4.08
C THR A 59 -5.97 6.98 -4.10
N ALA A 60 -6.97 7.66 -3.52
CA ALA A 60 -8.36 7.19 -3.50
C ALA A 60 -8.93 7.21 -4.93
N GLY A 61 -8.89 6.05 -5.59
CA GLY A 61 -9.28 5.89 -7.00
C GLY A 61 -8.24 5.17 -7.88
N MET A 62 -7.02 4.95 -7.38
CA MET A 62 -6.06 4.07 -8.05
C MET A 62 -6.40 2.61 -7.80
N VAL A 63 -7.11 1.98 -8.73
CA VAL A 63 -7.21 0.51 -8.81
C VAL A 63 -5.88 0.01 -9.37
N VAL A 64 -5.06 -0.64 -8.54
CA VAL A 64 -3.90 -1.38 -9.03
C VAL A 64 -4.40 -2.74 -9.50
N GLU A 65 -4.71 -2.88 -10.78
CA GLU A 65 -4.93 -4.20 -11.40
C GLU A 65 -3.60 -4.97 -11.41
N GLY A 66 -3.36 -5.74 -10.35
CA GLY A 66 -2.28 -6.71 -10.30
C GLY A 66 -2.69 -7.98 -11.02
N GLY A 67 -2.27 -8.15 -12.27
CA GLY A 67 -2.36 -9.45 -12.95
C GLY A 67 -1.42 -10.45 -12.30
N VAL A 68 -1.96 -11.50 -11.70
CA VAL A 68 -1.18 -12.65 -11.22
C VAL A 68 -0.80 -13.48 -12.44
N VAL A 69 0.46 -13.38 -12.86
CA VAL A 69 1.01 -14.29 -13.88
C VAL A 69 1.43 -15.58 -13.15
N ASP A 70 0.65 -16.63 -13.34
CA ASP A 70 1.05 -17.99 -12.93
C ASP A 70 2.16 -18.47 -13.88
N ASP A 71 3.39 -18.54 -13.38
CA ASP A 71 4.56 -19.04 -14.11
C ASP A 71 4.57 -20.59 -14.17
N SER A 72 3.44 -21.19 -14.53
CA SER A 72 3.32 -22.63 -14.74
C SER A 72 3.78 -23.08 -16.13
N SER A 73 4.26 -22.16 -16.98
CA SER A 73 4.67 -22.45 -18.36
C SER A 73 6.18 -22.69 -18.56
N SER A 74 6.95 -22.91 -17.49
CA SER A 74 8.35 -23.35 -17.60
C SER A 74 8.54 -24.86 -17.82
N ARG A 75 7.53 -25.62 -18.29
CA ARG A 75 7.73 -27.03 -18.63
C ARG A 75 6.98 -27.50 -19.88
N ARG A 76 7.78 -27.71 -20.93
CA ARG A 76 7.58 -28.48 -22.19
C ARG A 76 7.06 -27.73 -23.42
N LEU A 77 8.04 -27.33 -24.22
CA LEU A 77 7.99 -27.37 -25.68
C LEU A 77 7.67 -28.80 -26.19
N ALA A 78 6.91 -28.80 -27.29
CA ALA A 78 6.77 -29.79 -28.36
C ALA A 78 5.71 -30.90 -28.23
N LEU A 79 4.96 -31.05 -29.34
CA LEU A 79 3.94 -32.06 -29.72
C LEU A 79 2.50 -31.64 -29.35
N SER A 80 1.54 -31.42 -30.26
CA SER A 80 1.46 -31.63 -31.72
C SER A 80 0.36 -30.72 -32.28
N ALA A 81 0.57 -30.26 -33.52
CA ALA A 81 -0.49 -29.78 -34.38
C ALA A 81 -1.45 -30.94 -34.73
N GLY A 82 -2.76 -30.67 -34.78
CA GLY A 82 -3.68 -31.53 -35.51
C GLY A 82 -5.13 -31.53 -35.01
N ALA A 83 -6.02 -31.26 -35.97
CA ALA A 83 -7.44 -31.63 -36.03
C ALA A 83 -8.45 -30.77 -35.23
N GLU A 84 -8.99 -29.78 -35.96
CA GLU A 84 -10.42 -29.49 -35.96
C GLU A 84 -11.25 -30.79 -36.00
N GLU A 85 -12.40 -30.85 -35.32
CA GLU A 85 -13.70 -31.22 -35.93
C GLU A 85 -14.78 -31.47 -34.85
N ARG A 86 -15.83 -30.63 -34.94
CA ARG A 86 -17.25 -30.79 -34.58
C ARG A 86 -17.67 -32.05 -33.78
N THR A 87 -18.45 -31.86 -32.71
CA THR A 87 -19.73 -32.59 -32.55
C THR A 87 -20.70 -31.93 -31.57
N ASN A 88 -21.92 -31.73 -32.08
CA ASN A 88 -23.20 -31.51 -31.42
C ASN A 88 -23.33 -32.02 -29.97
N HIS A 89 -23.79 -31.14 -29.08
CA HIS A 89 -24.49 -31.53 -27.86
C HIS A 89 -25.95 -31.87 -28.17
N PRO A 90 -26.41 -33.08 -27.80
CA PRO A 90 -27.74 -33.23 -27.22
C PRO A 90 -27.66 -33.78 -25.80
N ARG A 91 -28.49 -33.17 -24.95
CA ARG A 91 -28.75 -33.44 -23.54
C ARG A 91 -29.35 -34.85 -23.33
N PRO A 92 -28.94 -35.63 -22.32
CA PRO A 92 -29.75 -36.72 -21.80
C PRO A 92 -30.76 -36.17 -20.78
N ALA A 93 -32.03 -36.52 -20.98
CA ALA A 93 -33.08 -36.44 -19.98
C ALA A 93 -32.88 -37.54 -18.91
N ALA A 94 -33.55 -37.34 -17.78
CA ALA A 94 -33.46 -38.10 -16.54
C ALA A 94 -33.74 -39.61 -16.68
N ASP A 95 -33.07 -40.39 -15.83
CA ASP A 95 -33.48 -41.75 -15.46
C ASP A 95 -34.10 -41.70 -14.05
N ASP A 96 -35.35 -42.14 -13.97
CA ASP A 96 -35.95 -42.89 -12.85
C ASP A 96 -36.42 -44.23 -13.43
#